data_AF-G3AL47-F1
#
_entry.id   AF-G3AL47-F1
#
_cell.length_a   1.000
_cell.length_b   1.000
_cell.length_c   1.000
_cell.angle_alpha   90.00
_cell.angle_beta   90.00
_cell.angle_gamma   90.00
#
_symmetry.space_group_name_H-M   'P 1'
#
loop_
_entity.id
_entity.type
_entity.pdbx_description
1 polymer ?
#
loop_
_entity_poly.entity_id
_entity_poly.type
_entity_poly.pdbx_seq_one_letter_code
_entity_poly.pdbx_strand_id
1 'polypeptide(L)'
;MSQDLPPIDIQPIRNAAELLNSMLLSRALISSKLKFNTIDWQDLISDQLSTHPHLKDLEITERLFDNDKAVINIIHSLLTTVDRNRASSRQAYETLRRKNNEIEKLTRHVHDLERKLEARERQLNKVTTIDQTSMQAKIKELNQKNKLQAHDLNKVKNWSVEVKTKYEVKLKKQALEIEQLKNKLLEKKNLSSVVEFGIPRPLSSDSDLSDVIQNNKPIIENGINTNNLVDFDRQAVIEHDYADLTSNMMNIVESLAKENYKFTQFIQSTNDYFSRLNQVLVDDTNIERVISTEAQAIIPYPDEIINITKITDVSSISINDQYNNVEAVEGMIKPMMEELYNIYDNISKLYEMIKDGNIGSNNKAAITQYEKDLEIMTANWKDALKTAENWKNLHLQHLKDNKT
;
A
#
# COMPACT_ATOMS: atom_id res chain seq x y z
N MET A 1 -62.94 -51.61 -42.85
CA MET A 1 -63.52 -50.49 -42.07
C MET A 1 -62.42 -49.47 -41.93
N SER A 2 -62.40 -48.49 -42.82
CA SER A 2 -61.43 -47.39 -42.80
C SER A 2 -61.82 -46.46 -41.65
N GLN A 3 -61.04 -46.50 -40.57
CA GLN A 3 -61.11 -45.44 -39.57
C GLN A 3 -60.53 -44.19 -40.23
N ASP A 4 -61.40 -43.30 -40.67
CA ASP A 4 -61.02 -41.94 -41.06
C ASP A 4 -60.37 -41.29 -39.85
N LEU A 5 -59.03 -41.25 -39.87
CA LEU A 5 -58.24 -40.44 -38.95
C LEU A 5 -58.71 -38.99 -39.09
N PRO A 6 -58.80 -38.22 -37.99
CA PRO A 6 -59.18 -36.82 -38.07
C PRO A 6 -58.24 -36.09 -39.04
N PRO A 7 -58.77 -35.15 -39.85
CA PRO A 7 -57.94 -34.40 -40.79
C PRO A 7 -56.82 -33.70 -40.01
N ILE A 8 -55.58 -34.05 -40.32
CA ILE A 8 -54.40 -33.46 -39.69
C ILE A 8 -54.41 -31.97 -40.04
N ASP A 9 -54.44 -31.11 -39.02
CA ASP A 9 -54.41 -29.65 -39.22
C ASP A 9 -53.00 -29.22 -39.64
N ILE A 10 -52.86 -28.80 -40.90
CA ILE A 10 -51.59 -28.39 -41.52
C ILE A 10 -51.24 -26.92 -41.18
N GLN A 11 -52.18 -26.14 -40.64
CA GLN A 11 -51.98 -24.70 -40.36
C GLN A 11 -50.81 -24.40 -39.42
N PRO A 12 -50.56 -25.16 -38.34
CA PRO A 12 -49.41 -24.91 -37.47
C PRO A 12 -48.06 -25.04 -38.19
N ILE A 13 -47.91 -26.04 -39.07
CA ILE A 13 -46.68 -26.22 -39.86
C ILE A 13 -46.57 -25.10 -40.89
N ARG A 14 -47.67 -24.69 -41.52
CA ARG A 14 -47.68 -23.57 -42.48
C ARG A 14 -47.20 -22.27 -41.84
N ASN A 15 -47.77 -21.92 -40.69
CA ASN A 15 -47.39 -20.71 -39.96
C ASN A 15 -45.93 -20.76 -39.50
N ALA A 16 -45.48 -21.92 -39.00
CA ALA A 16 -44.10 -22.10 -38.56
C ALA A 16 -43.09 -22.06 -39.73
N ALA A 17 -43.44 -22.65 -40.87
CA ALA A 17 -42.65 -22.61 -42.10
C ALA A 17 -42.55 -21.20 -42.69
N GLU A 18 -43.64 -20.43 -42.69
CA GLU A 18 -43.66 -19.04 -43.12
C GLU A 18 -42.80 -18.15 -42.22
N LEU A 19 -42.94 -18.30 -40.90
CA LEU A 19 -42.12 -17.58 -39.93
C LEU A 19 -40.64 -17.91 -40.13
N LEU A 20 -40.31 -19.19 -40.24
CA LEU A 20 -38.94 -19.66 -40.46
C LEU A 20 -38.34 -19.13 -41.76
N ASN A 21 -39.08 -19.22 -42.87
CA ASN A 21 -38.64 -18.68 -44.15
C ASN A 21 -38.46 -17.16 -44.11
N SER A 22 -39.35 -16.42 -43.42
CA SER A 22 -39.19 -14.98 -43.26
C SER A 22 -37.93 -14.62 -42.45
N MET A 23 -37.63 -15.39 -41.40
CA MET A 23 -36.43 -15.18 -40.59
C MET A 23 -35.16 -15.53 -41.36
N LEU A 24 -35.13 -16.63 -42.11
CA LEU A 24 -33.95 -17.01 -42.89
C LEU A 24 -33.70 -16.05 -44.07
N LEU A 25 -34.75 -15.59 -44.76
CA LEU A 25 -34.63 -14.64 -45.87
C LEU A 25 -34.24 -13.23 -45.39
N SER A 26 -34.87 -12.71 -44.33
CA SER A 26 -34.53 -11.38 -43.78
C SER A 26 -33.08 -11.31 -43.30
N ARG A 27 -32.51 -12.45 -42.91
CA ARG A 27 -31.12 -12.58 -42.46
C ARG A 27 -30.15 -12.99 -43.57
N ALA A 28 -30.65 -13.11 -44.80
CA ALA A 28 -29.90 -13.53 -45.99
C ALA A 28 -29.15 -14.86 -45.81
N LEU A 29 -29.69 -15.78 -45.00
CA LEU A 29 -29.11 -17.11 -44.78
C LEU A 29 -29.49 -18.09 -45.91
N ILE A 30 -30.60 -17.83 -46.59
CA ILE A 30 -31.06 -18.57 -47.77
C ILE A 30 -31.45 -17.58 -48.88
N SER A 31 -31.31 -18.00 -50.13
CA SER A 31 -31.70 -17.22 -51.31
C SER A 31 -33.12 -17.51 -51.80
N SER A 32 -33.69 -18.66 -51.41
CA SER A 32 -35.03 -19.11 -51.78
C SER A 32 -35.76 -19.73 -50.60
N LYS A 33 -37.10 -19.68 -50.60
CA LYS A 33 -37.94 -20.28 -49.56
C LYS A 33 -37.72 -21.79 -49.49
N LEU A 34 -37.56 -22.32 -48.27
CA LEU A 34 -37.59 -23.75 -47.99
C LEU A 34 -39.01 -24.27 -48.20
N LYS A 35 -39.12 -25.34 -48.99
CA LYS A 35 -40.37 -26.04 -49.28
C LYS A 35 -40.47 -27.27 -48.38
N PHE A 36 -41.67 -27.56 -47.87
CA PHE A 36 -41.91 -28.69 -46.96
C PHE A 36 -42.87 -29.71 -47.59
N ASN A 37 -42.66 -30.99 -47.30
CA ASN A 37 -43.44 -32.07 -47.92
C ASN A 37 -44.93 -32.01 -47.54
N THR A 38 -45.25 -31.50 -46.35
CA THR A 38 -46.64 -31.39 -45.86
C THR A 38 -47.40 -30.20 -46.47
N ILE A 39 -46.70 -29.20 -47.02
CA ILE A 39 -47.31 -27.94 -47.51
C ILE A 39 -47.17 -27.77 -49.02
N ASP A 40 -45.97 -28.04 -49.55
CA ASP A 40 -45.57 -27.74 -50.93
C ASP A 40 -45.43 -29.03 -51.77
N TRP A 41 -46.12 -30.11 -51.39
CA TRP A 41 -46.03 -31.41 -52.06
C TRP A 41 -46.21 -31.31 -53.58
N GLN A 42 -47.23 -30.57 -54.01
CA GLN A 42 -47.56 -30.38 -55.43
C GLN A 42 -46.43 -29.70 -56.21
N ASP A 43 -45.75 -28.75 -55.58
CA ASP A 43 -44.61 -28.04 -56.14
C ASP A 43 -43.37 -28.93 -56.22
N LEU A 44 -43.17 -29.79 -55.21
CA LEU A 44 -42.01 -30.68 -55.08
C LEU A 44 -42.03 -31.89 -56.02
N ILE A 45 -43.22 -32.35 -56.44
CA ILE A 45 -43.39 -33.51 -57.34
C ILE A 45 -43.64 -33.12 -58.81
N SER A 46 -43.70 -31.82 -59.10
CA SER A 46 -44.12 -31.28 -60.40
C SER A 46 -43.25 -31.75 -61.58
N ASP A 47 -42.00 -32.09 -61.31
CA ASP A 47 -41.00 -32.64 -62.25
C ASP A 47 -41.03 -34.17 -62.38
N GLN A 48 -41.68 -34.88 -61.45
CA GLN A 48 -41.72 -36.36 -61.38
C GLN A 48 -43.07 -36.95 -61.79
N LEU A 49 -44.10 -36.11 -61.94
CA LEU A 49 -45.47 -36.53 -62.24
C LEU A 49 -45.62 -37.26 -63.58
N SER A 50 -44.75 -36.98 -64.56
CA SER A 50 -44.75 -37.64 -65.87
C SER A 50 -44.30 -39.10 -65.80
N THR A 51 -43.44 -39.42 -64.84
CA THR A 51 -42.78 -40.73 -64.72
C THR A 51 -43.50 -41.61 -63.68
N HIS A 52 -44.11 -41.00 -62.66
CA HIS A 52 -44.75 -41.69 -61.55
C HIS A 52 -46.10 -41.03 -61.18
N PRO A 53 -47.20 -41.40 -61.85
CA PRO A 53 -48.51 -40.76 -61.64
C PRO A 53 -49.12 -41.06 -60.27
N HIS A 54 -48.70 -42.16 -59.62
CA HIS A 54 -49.18 -42.57 -58.30
C HIS A 54 -48.76 -41.61 -57.16
N LEU A 55 -47.81 -40.69 -57.42
CA LEU A 55 -47.37 -39.72 -56.43
C LEU A 55 -48.39 -38.61 -56.16
N LYS A 56 -49.36 -38.44 -57.06
CA LYS A 56 -50.43 -37.44 -56.95
C LYS A 56 -51.47 -37.79 -55.89
N ASP A 57 -51.65 -39.08 -55.63
CA ASP A 57 -52.71 -39.62 -54.76
C ASP A 57 -52.19 -39.98 -53.35
N LEU A 58 -50.95 -39.61 -53.02
CA LEU A 58 -50.37 -39.81 -51.69
C LEU A 58 -50.98 -38.83 -50.68
N GLU A 59 -51.61 -39.38 -49.66
CA GLU A 59 -52.13 -38.62 -48.52
C GLU A 59 -51.01 -38.29 -47.52
N ILE A 60 -51.15 -37.13 -46.86
CA ILE A 60 -50.26 -36.71 -45.79
C ILE A 60 -50.39 -37.70 -44.63
N THR A 61 -49.31 -38.40 -44.32
CA THR A 61 -49.25 -39.29 -43.15
C THR A 61 -48.80 -38.52 -41.91
N GLU A 62 -49.27 -38.95 -40.73
CA GLU A 62 -48.87 -38.37 -39.43
C GLU A 62 -47.34 -38.36 -39.23
N ARG A 63 -46.66 -39.40 -39.73
CA ARG A 63 -45.19 -39.46 -39.70
C ARG A 63 -44.51 -38.36 -40.52
N LEU A 64 -45.10 -37.97 -41.66
CA LEU A 64 -44.57 -36.89 -42.50
C LEU A 64 -44.75 -35.54 -41.82
N PHE A 65 -45.91 -35.33 -41.20
CA PHE A 65 -46.21 -34.14 -40.39
C PHE A 65 -45.23 -33.98 -39.23
N ASP A 66 -44.99 -35.05 -38.45
CA ASP A 66 -44.05 -35.03 -37.33
C ASP A 66 -42.60 -34.82 -37.78
N ASN A 67 -42.21 -35.36 -38.94
CA ASN A 67 -40.90 -35.13 -39.53
C ASN A 67 -40.71 -33.66 -39.92
N ASP A 68 -41.66 -33.04 -40.62
CA ASP A 68 -41.59 -31.63 -40.99
C ASP A 68 -41.57 -30.73 -39.75
N LYS A 69 -42.36 -31.06 -38.72
CA LYS A 69 -42.34 -30.37 -37.42
C LYS A 69 -40.98 -30.49 -36.73
N ALA A 70 -40.36 -31.68 -36.74
CA ALA A 70 -39.04 -31.89 -36.17
C ALA A 70 -37.97 -31.08 -36.91
N VAL A 71 -38.00 -31.07 -38.25
CA VAL A 71 -37.07 -30.30 -39.09
C VAL A 71 -37.22 -28.80 -38.83
N ILE A 72 -38.44 -28.27 -38.79
CA ILE A 72 -38.70 -26.85 -38.48
C ILE A 72 -38.15 -26.50 -37.09
N ASN A 73 -38.39 -27.33 -36.09
CA ASN A 73 -37.90 -27.10 -34.73
C ASN A 73 -36.37 -27.12 -34.65
N ILE A 74 -35.71 -28.04 -35.35
CA ILE A 74 -34.24 -28.10 -35.43
C ILE A 74 -33.70 -26.82 -36.06
N ILE A 75 -34.22 -26.41 -37.21
CA ILE A 75 -33.76 -25.21 -37.91
C ILE A 75 -34.00 -23.96 -37.05
N HIS A 76 -35.15 -23.85 -36.38
CA HIS A 76 -35.44 -22.75 -35.46
C HIS A 76 -34.48 -22.72 -34.27
N SER A 77 -34.17 -23.88 -33.67
CA SER A 77 -33.22 -23.98 -32.56
C SER A 77 -31.80 -23.57 -32.99
N LEU A 78 -31.36 -24.01 -34.17
CA LEU A 78 -30.09 -23.61 -34.76
C LEU A 78 -30.04 -22.11 -35.03
N LEU A 79 -31.11 -21.54 -35.57
CA LEU A 79 -31.21 -20.11 -35.83
C LEU A 79 -31.10 -19.29 -34.54
N THR A 80 -31.79 -19.71 -33.48
CA THR A 80 -31.72 -19.09 -32.16
C THR A 80 -30.31 -19.18 -31.57
N THR A 81 -29.64 -20.31 -31.77
CA THR A 81 -28.25 -20.52 -31.33
C THR A 81 -27.28 -19.61 -32.09
N VAL A 82 -27.46 -19.45 -33.40
CA VAL A 82 -26.68 -18.52 -34.24
C VAL A 82 -26.86 -17.08 -33.77
N ASP A 83 -28.08 -16.67 -33.44
CA ASP A 83 -28.34 -15.33 -32.90
C ASP A 83 -27.66 -15.10 -31.57
N ARG A 84 -27.78 -16.07 -30.65
CA ARG A 84 -27.11 -16.02 -29.36
C ARG A 84 -25.60 -15.91 -29.51
N ASN A 85 -25.01 -16.68 -30.45
CA ASN A 85 -23.59 -16.62 -30.73
C ASN A 85 -23.19 -15.26 -31.34
N ARG A 86 -23.97 -14.71 -32.29
CA ARG A 86 -23.72 -13.38 -32.86
C ARG A 86 -23.80 -12.27 -31.79
N ALA A 87 -24.79 -12.32 -30.91
CA ALA A 87 -24.92 -11.39 -29.80
C ALA A 87 -23.74 -11.49 -28.82
N SER A 88 -23.37 -12.71 -28.45
CA SER A 88 -22.20 -12.99 -27.59
C SER A 88 -20.89 -12.50 -28.24
N SER A 89 -20.70 -12.76 -29.53
CA SER A 89 -19.54 -12.29 -30.29
C SER A 89 -19.45 -10.76 -30.30
N ARG A 90 -20.56 -10.05 -30.55
CA ARG A 90 -20.60 -8.59 -30.49
C ARG A 90 -20.19 -8.06 -29.11
N GLN A 91 -20.73 -8.64 -28.04
CA GLN A 91 -20.37 -8.28 -26.68
C GLN A 91 -18.88 -8.54 -26.38
N ALA A 92 -18.33 -9.65 -26.86
CA ALA A 92 -16.91 -9.95 -26.74
C ALA A 92 -16.04 -8.92 -27.47
N TYR A 93 -16.40 -8.55 -28.71
CA TYR A 93 -15.67 -7.52 -29.47
C TYR A 93 -15.75 -6.14 -28.80
N GLU A 94 -16.90 -5.75 -28.26
CA GLU A 94 -17.03 -4.51 -27.50
C GLU A 94 -16.15 -4.50 -26.24
N THR A 95 -16.11 -5.62 -25.52
CA THR A 95 -15.29 -5.78 -24.33
C THR A 95 -13.80 -5.72 -24.67
N LEU A 96 -13.38 -6.43 -25.72
CA LEU A 96 -12.01 -6.41 -26.24
C LEU A 96 -11.61 -5.00 -26.68
N ARG A 97 -12.51 -4.27 -27.36
CA ARG A 97 -12.27 -2.87 -27.76
C ARG A 97 -12.08 -1.96 -26.54
N ARG A 98 -12.91 -2.12 -25.49
CA ARG A 98 -12.75 -1.36 -24.24
C ARG A 98 -11.41 -1.66 -23.58
N LYS A 99 -11.01 -2.94 -23.51
CA LYS A 99 -9.74 -3.36 -22.94
C LYS A 99 -8.53 -2.87 -23.73
N ASN A 100 -8.60 -2.88 -25.06
CA ASN A 100 -7.53 -2.31 -25.90
C ASN A 100 -7.36 -0.80 -25.68
N ASN A 101 -8.46 -0.05 -25.53
CA ASN A 101 -8.38 1.38 -25.20
C ASN A 101 -7.78 1.62 -23.81
N GLU A 102 -8.06 0.75 -22.84
CA GLU A 102 -7.48 0.80 -21.49
C GLU A 102 -5.97 0.52 -21.53
N ILE A 103 -5.56 -0.51 -22.27
CA ILE A 103 -4.15 -0.84 -22.51
C ILE A 103 -3.43 0.36 -23.14
N GLU A 104 -4.00 0.98 -24.17
CA GLU A 104 -3.37 2.15 -24.82
C GLU A 104 -3.19 3.32 -23.85
N LYS A 105 -4.17 3.58 -22.97
CA LYS A 105 -4.03 4.60 -21.92
C LYS A 105 -2.92 4.27 -20.92
N LEU A 106 -2.86 3.00 -20.48
CA LEU A 106 -1.84 2.53 -19.55
C LEU A 106 -0.44 2.61 -20.17
N THR A 107 -0.28 2.20 -21.44
CA THR A 107 1.00 2.31 -22.17
C THR A 107 1.48 3.76 -22.26
N ARG A 108 0.57 4.70 -22.56
CA ARG A 108 0.92 6.14 -22.55
C ARG A 108 1.33 6.62 -21.15
N HIS A 109 0.64 6.16 -20.11
CA HIS A 109 0.98 6.52 -18.74
C HIS A 109 2.35 5.98 -18.31
N VAL A 110 2.66 4.72 -18.65
CA VAL A 110 3.97 4.11 -18.41
C VAL A 110 5.07 4.92 -19.11
N HIS A 111 4.87 5.27 -20.38
CA HIS A 111 5.84 6.08 -21.14
C HIS A 111 6.08 7.47 -20.51
N ASP A 112 5.02 8.10 -19.99
CA ASP A 112 5.14 9.38 -19.26
C ASP A 112 5.86 9.22 -17.92
N LEU A 113 5.64 8.11 -17.21
CA LEU A 113 6.35 7.79 -15.97
C LEU A 113 7.83 7.50 -16.22
N GLU A 114 8.16 6.75 -17.26
CA GLU A 114 9.54 6.49 -17.70
C GLU A 114 10.27 7.79 -18.02
N ARG A 115 9.64 8.70 -18.76
CA ARG A 115 10.21 10.04 -19.02
C ARG A 115 10.44 10.85 -17.76
N LYS A 116 9.51 10.81 -16.80
CA LYS A 116 9.67 11.50 -15.51
C LYS A 116 10.80 10.89 -14.70
N LEU A 117 10.93 9.56 -14.70
CA LEU A 117 11.98 8.84 -14.02
C LEU A 117 13.35 9.20 -14.61
N GLU A 118 13.49 9.16 -15.93
CA GLU A 118 14.72 9.56 -16.61
C GLU A 118 15.11 11.01 -16.31
N ALA A 119 14.13 11.93 -16.26
CA ALA A 119 14.38 13.32 -15.88
C ALA A 119 14.88 13.44 -14.43
N ARG A 120 14.33 12.66 -13.50
CA ARG A 120 14.76 12.64 -12.09
C ARG A 120 16.13 12.00 -11.93
N GLU A 121 16.43 10.93 -12.66
CA GLU A 121 17.77 10.31 -12.67
C GLU A 121 18.83 11.28 -13.19
N ARG A 122 18.55 12.03 -14.26
CA ARG A 122 19.46 13.07 -14.76
C ARG A 122 19.70 14.17 -13.72
N GLN A 123 18.66 14.58 -12.98
CA GLN A 123 18.79 15.54 -11.88
C GLN A 123 19.64 14.97 -10.74
N LEU A 124 19.39 13.73 -10.34
CA LEU A 124 20.16 13.06 -9.29
C LEU A 124 21.63 12.94 -9.69
N ASN A 125 21.92 12.47 -10.89
CA ASN A 125 23.27 12.35 -11.42
C ASN A 125 24.00 13.69 -11.43
N LYS A 126 23.33 14.79 -11.77
CA LYS A 126 23.92 16.13 -11.69
C LYS A 126 24.36 16.47 -10.25
N VAL A 127 23.48 16.24 -9.27
CA VAL A 127 23.76 16.57 -7.86
C VAL A 127 24.89 15.68 -7.31
N THR A 128 24.83 14.37 -7.55
CA THR A 128 25.78 13.41 -6.97
C THR A 128 27.15 13.47 -7.64
N THR A 129 27.22 13.66 -8.96
CA THR A 129 28.51 13.62 -9.67
C THR A 129 29.17 14.99 -9.77
N ILE A 130 28.40 16.07 -10.00
CA ILE A 130 28.96 17.40 -10.26
C ILE A 130 28.99 18.23 -8.97
N ASP A 131 27.85 18.37 -8.30
CA ASP A 131 27.76 19.28 -7.16
C ASP A 131 28.49 18.71 -5.93
N GLN A 132 28.32 17.42 -5.64
CA GLN A 132 28.98 16.79 -4.50
C GLN A 132 30.52 16.75 -4.66
N THR A 133 31.04 16.48 -5.85
CA THR A 133 32.50 16.47 -6.09
C THR A 133 33.07 17.88 -5.98
N SER A 134 32.39 18.89 -6.53
CA SER A 134 32.75 20.30 -6.39
C SER A 134 32.73 20.74 -4.91
N MET A 135 31.68 20.40 -4.17
CA MET A 135 31.59 20.69 -2.72
C MET A 135 32.67 19.98 -1.92
N GLN A 136 32.96 18.70 -2.20
CA GLN A 136 34.03 17.97 -1.53
C GLN A 136 35.41 18.59 -1.81
N ALA A 137 35.67 19.03 -3.04
CA ALA A 137 36.88 19.76 -3.37
C ALA A 137 36.98 21.06 -2.57
N LYS A 138 35.86 21.80 -2.44
CA LYS A 138 35.82 23.03 -1.66
C LYS A 138 36.02 22.78 -0.17
N ILE A 139 35.43 21.73 0.39
CA ILE A 139 35.62 21.31 1.78
C ILE A 139 37.09 20.95 2.04
N LYS A 140 37.75 20.23 1.12
CA LYS A 140 39.18 19.92 1.22
C LYS A 140 40.03 21.18 1.23
N GLU A 141 39.77 22.13 0.32
CA GLU A 141 40.47 23.41 0.26
C GLU A 141 40.31 24.22 1.55
N LEU A 142 39.08 24.32 2.07
CA LEU A 142 38.78 25.03 3.31
C LEU A 142 39.43 24.36 4.51
N ASN A 143 39.42 23.03 4.59
CA ASN A 143 40.11 22.30 5.66
C ASN A 143 41.62 22.52 5.63
N GLN A 144 42.23 22.58 4.44
CA GLN A 144 43.65 22.90 4.31
C GLN A 144 43.94 24.32 4.77
N LYS A 145 43.12 25.31 4.37
CA LYS A 145 43.23 26.70 4.85
C LYS A 145 43.06 26.79 6.37
N ASN A 146 42.09 26.09 6.94
CA ASN A 146 41.83 26.10 8.38
C ASN A 146 43.00 25.48 9.17
N LYS A 147 43.61 24.40 8.67
CA LYS A 147 44.83 23.82 9.24
C LYS A 147 46.01 24.80 9.22
N LEU A 148 46.22 25.50 8.10
CA LEU A 148 47.27 26.52 7.98
C LEU A 148 47.03 27.69 8.95
N GLN A 149 45.79 28.19 9.01
CA GLN A 149 45.41 29.27 9.93
C GLN A 149 45.58 28.86 11.40
N ALA A 150 45.20 27.63 11.77
CA ALA A 150 45.41 27.12 13.13
C ALA A 150 46.90 27.06 13.50
N HIS A 151 47.75 26.66 12.55
CA HIS A 151 49.20 26.65 12.74
C HIS A 151 49.77 28.07 12.89
N ASP A 152 49.33 29.02 12.07
CA ASP A 152 49.75 30.43 12.17
C ASP A 152 49.26 31.07 13.47
N LEU A 153 48.06 30.73 13.93
CA LEU A 153 47.53 31.20 15.20
C LEU A 153 48.34 30.66 16.39
N ASN A 154 48.79 29.41 16.33
CA ASN A 154 49.71 28.85 17.32
C ASN A 154 51.07 29.56 17.32
N LYS A 155 51.63 29.91 16.14
CA LYS A 155 52.86 30.70 16.06
C LYS A 155 52.68 32.08 16.71
N VAL A 156 51.60 32.79 16.39
CA VAL A 156 51.30 34.10 16.96
C VAL A 156 51.10 34.01 18.48
N LYS A 157 50.42 32.98 18.95
CA LYS A 157 50.27 32.70 20.39
C LYS A 157 51.63 32.53 21.06
N ASN A 158 52.52 31.72 20.49
CA ASN A 158 53.86 31.51 21.02
C ASN A 158 54.68 32.81 21.04
N TRP A 159 54.66 33.59 19.96
CA TRP A 159 55.31 34.89 19.91
C TRP A 159 54.74 35.88 20.92
N SER A 160 53.42 35.90 21.11
CA SER A 160 52.78 36.75 22.12
C SER A 160 53.22 36.37 23.54
N VAL A 161 53.33 35.07 23.83
CA VAL A 161 53.84 34.58 25.11
C VAL A 161 55.30 34.99 25.29
N GLU A 162 56.14 34.81 24.27
CA GLU A 162 57.56 35.19 24.31
C GLU A 162 57.77 36.70 24.50
N VAL A 163 56.98 37.55 23.83
CA VAL A 163 57.02 39.01 24.01
C VAL A 163 56.59 39.38 25.43
N LYS A 164 55.52 38.75 25.94
CA LYS A 164 55.04 38.99 27.31
C LYS A 164 56.11 38.62 28.34
N THR A 165 56.75 37.45 28.22
CA THR A 165 57.80 37.03 29.15
C THR A 165 59.03 37.94 29.06
N LYS A 166 59.46 38.34 27.86
CA LYS A 166 60.55 39.32 27.67
C LYS A 166 60.24 40.65 28.35
N TYR A 167 58.99 41.13 28.23
CA TYR A 167 58.55 42.37 28.86
C TYR A 167 58.52 42.26 30.40
N GLU A 168 57.98 41.16 30.94
CA GLU A 168 57.97 40.89 32.39
C GLU A 168 59.38 40.84 32.98
N VAL A 169 60.32 40.19 32.29
CA VAL A 169 61.74 40.15 32.71
C VAL A 169 62.35 41.55 32.69
N LYS A 170 62.07 42.36 31.66
CA LYS A 170 62.55 43.75 31.58
C LYS A 170 62.00 44.62 32.71
N LEU A 171 60.71 44.48 33.03
CA LEU A 171 60.06 45.16 34.17
C LEU A 171 60.73 44.77 35.50
N LYS A 172 60.95 43.46 35.73
CA LYS A 172 61.66 42.99 36.94
C LYS A 172 63.08 43.55 37.03
N LYS A 173 63.80 43.60 35.91
CA LYS A 173 65.16 44.18 35.85
C LYS A 173 65.14 45.68 36.19
N GLN A 174 64.20 46.43 35.63
CA GLN A 174 64.03 47.86 35.94
C GLN A 174 63.61 48.09 37.40
N ALA A 175 62.74 47.25 37.96
CA ALA A 175 62.37 47.32 39.36
C ALA A 175 63.57 47.09 40.28
N LEU A 176 64.40 46.08 40.00
CA LEU A 176 65.65 45.83 40.73
C LEU A 176 66.64 47.00 40.60
N GLU A 177 66.75 47.61 39.43
CA GLU A 177 67.59 48.80 39.22
C GLU A 177 67.09 50.00 40.04
N ILE A 178 65.77 50.22 40.07
CA ILE A 178 65.15 51.25 40.92
C ILE A 178 65.42 50.97 42.40
N GLU A 179 65.28 49.72 42.86
CA GLU A 179 65.61 49.34 44.24
C GLU A 179 67.08 49.56 44.56
N GLN A 180 67.99 49.19 43.67
CA GLN A 180 69.42 49.46 43.84
C GLN A 180 69.72 50.96 43.92
N LEU A 181 69.09 51.77 43.07
CA LEU A 181 69.21 53.23 43.10
C LEU A 181 68.63 53.82 44.39
N LYS A 182 67.47 53.32 44.84
CA LYS A 182 66.85 53.70 46.12
C LYS A 182 67.76 53.36 47.29
N ASN A 183 68.33 52.16 47.32
CA ASN A 183 69.26 51.71 48.37
C ASN A 183 70.52 52.58 48.38
N LYS A 184 71.13 52.87 47.22
CA LYS A 184 72.25 53.80 47.11
C LYS A 184 71.91 55.22 47.61
N LEU A 185 70.67 55.67 47.42
CA LEU A 185 70.19 56.98 47.88
C LEU A 185 69.95 56.98 49.39
N LEU A 186 69.44 55.89 49.96
CA LEU A 186 69.29 55.68 51.40
C LEU A 186 70.65 55.57 52.10
N GLU A 187 71.60 54.84 51.52
CA GLU A 187 73.00 54.77 51.99
C GLU A 187 73.66 56.16 52.01
N LYS A 188 73.44 56.98 50.98
CA LYS A 188 73.93 58.37 50.94
C LYS A 188 73.23 59.30 51.94
N LYS A 189 72.10 58.90 52.52
CA LYS A 189 71.31 59.72 53.47
C LYS A 189 71.48 59.33 54.94
N ASN A 190 72.38 58.40 55.29
CA ASN A 190 72.71 58.01 56.67
C ASN A 190 71.50 58.02 57.62
N LEU A 191 70.55 57.11 57.38
CA LEU A 191 69.58 56.72 58.40
C LEU A 191 69.63 55.20 58.55
N SER A 192 70.27 54.80 59.66
CA SER A 192 70.26 53.47 60.22
C SER A 192 68.83 53.01 60.50
N SER A 193 68.42 51.87 59.94
CA SER A 193 67.78 50.82 60.76
C SER A 193 67.80 49.47 60.04
N VAL A 194 68.57 48.57 60.63
CA VAL A 194 68.37 47.13 60.71
C VAL A 194 66.92 46.71 60.48
N VAL A 195 66.68 45.82 59.51
CA VAL A 195 65.72 44.70 59.67
C VAL A 195 66.23 43.50 58.87
N GLU A 196 66.65 42.49 59.61
CA GLU A 196 66.86 41.11 59.21
C GLU A 196 65.49 40.46 58.96
N PHE A 197 65.22 39.92 57.76
CA PHE A 197 64.14 38.95 57.58
C PHE A 197 64.59 37.81 56.67
N GLY A 198 64.52 36.61 57.25
CA GLY A 198 64.99 35.35 56.71
C GLY A 198 64.24 34.86 55.48
N ILE A 199 64.99 34.08 54.70
CA ILE A 199 64.56 33.32 53.54
C ILE A 199 64.04 31.96 54.00
N PRO A 200 62.85 31.50 53.56
CA PRO A 200 62.56 30.08 53.45
C PRO A 200 62.76 29.62 51.99
N ARG A 201 63.59 28.59 51.80
CA ARG A 201 63.59 27.74 50.59
C ARG A 201 62.30 26.90 50.55
N PRO A 202 61.92 26.43 49.36
CA PRO A 202 61.90 24.97 49.20
C PRO A 202 62.73 24.49 48.00
N LEU A 203 63.27 23.28 48.17
CA LEU A 203 63.94 22.47 47.16
C LEU A 203 62.92 21.88 46.16
N SER A 204 63.24 21.96 44.87
CA SER A 204 62.84 20.99 43.83
C SER A 204 63.69 21.29 42.59
N SER A 205 64.81 20.58 42.43
CA SER A 205 64.97 19.38 41.58
C SER A 205 65.28 19.73 40.13
N ASP A 206 66.58 19.80 39.88
CA ASP A 206 67.23 19.58 38.59
C ASP A 206 66.82 18.21 38.03
N SER A 207 66.41 18.16 36.77
CA SER A 207 66.57 16.97 35.93
C SER A 207 66.61 17.40 34.46
N ASP A 208 67.82 17.68 34.01
CA ASP A 208 68.27 17.44 32.64
C ASP A 208 67.96 16.00 32.23
N LEU A 209 67.38 15.80 31.05
CA LEU A 209 67.60 14.61 30.21
C LEU A 209 67.05 14.86 28.80
N SER A 210 68.01 15.10 27.90
CA SER A 210 68.01 14.74 26.48
C SER A 210 67.21 13.46 26.19
N ASP A 211 66.44 13.44 25.10
CA ASP A 211 66.60 12.37 24.11
C ASP A 211 66.10 12.76 22.71
N VAL A 212 67.08 12.73 21.81
CA VAL A 212 66.99 12.72 20.36
C VAL A 212 66.78 11.28 19.92
N ILE A 213 65.74 10.98 19.13
CA ILE A 213 65.70 9.76 18.32
C ILE A 213 65.28 10.11 16.89
N GLN A 214 66.20 9.83 15.97
CA GLN A 214 66.07 9.90 14.52
C GLN A 214 65.35 8.66 13.96
N ASN A 215 64.65 8.87 12.83
CA ASN A 215 64.43 7.97 11.69
C ASN A 215 64.48 6.44 11.89
N ASN A 216 63.39 5.77 11.51
CA ASN A 216 63.51 4.62 10.60
C ASN A 216 62.26 4.43 9.71
N LYS A 217 62.56 3.96 8.48
CA LYS A 217 61.74 3.81 7.26
C LYS A 217 60.52 2.89 7.40
N PRO A 218 59.66 2.87 6.35
CA PRO A 218 59.26 1.60 5.76
C PRO A 218 59.68 1.48 4.29
N ILE A 219 59.79 0.22 3.86
CA ILE A 219 60.41 -0.32 2.64
C ILE A 219 59.34 -1.10 1.85
N ILE A 220 59.37 -0.94 0.51
CA ILE A 220 58.95 -1.83 -0.61
C ILE A 220 57.43 -2.00 -0.86
N GLU A 221 56.88 -1.55 -2.00
CA GLU A 221 56.96 -2.05 -3.41
C GLU A 221 56.25 -3.39 -3.65
N ASN A 222 55.09 -3.32 -4.32
CA ASN A 222 54.52 -4.44 -5.08
C ASN A 222 54.15 -3.92 -6.48
N GLY A 223 55.13 -3.93 -7.38
CA GLY A 223 54.91 -3.79 -8.82
C GLY A 223 54.68 -5.19 -9.41
N ILE A 224 53.44 -5.46 -9.82
CA ILE A 224 53.09 -6.70 -10.52
C ILE A 224 53.58 -6.59 -11.97
N ASN A 225 54.57 -7.42 -12.31
CA ASN A 225 54.97 -7.71 -13.68
C ASN A 225 53.81 -8.39 -14.42
N THR A 226 53.26 -7.72 -15.43
CA THR A 226 52.45 -8.33 -16.47
C THR A 226 53.39 -8.76 -17.58
N ASN A 227 53.54 -10.07 -17.77
CA ASN A 227 53.84 -10.73 -19.05
C ASN A 227 54.07 -12.21 -18.78
N ASN A 228 53.01 -13.00 -18.88
CA ASN A 228 53.11 -14.38 -19.32
C ASN A 228 51.85 -14.70 -20.13
N LEU A 229 52.06 -14.80 -21.44
CA LEU A 229 51.16 -15.51 -22.34
C LEU A 229 51.04 -16.95 -21.84
N VAL A 230 49.87 -17.32 -21.36
CA VAL A 230 49.40 -18.69 -21.45
C VAL A 230 48.03 -18.63 -22.10
N ASP A 231 47.99 -19.20 -23.29
CA ASP A 231 46.79 -19.48 -24.07
C ASP A 231 45.96 -20.50 -23.27
N PHE A 232 45.21 -19.99 -22.29
CA PHE A 232 44.25 -20.78 -21.52
C PHE A 232 42.92 -20.74 -22.26
N ASP A 233 42.43 -21.93 -22.55
CA ASP A 233 41.20 -22.25 -23.26
C ASP A 233 40.05 -21.35 -22.79
N ARG A 234 39.80 -20.28 -23.56
CA ARG A 234 38.81 -19.24 -23.21
C ARG A 234 37.42 -19.85 -22.99
N GLN A 235 37.13 -20.99 -23.61
CA GLN A 235 35.86 -21.68 -23.45
C GLN A 235 35.66 -22.22 -22.03
N ALA A 236 36.70 -22.81 -21.41
CA ALA A 236 36.62 -23.41 -20.07
C ALA A 236 36.56 -22.36 -18.95
N VAL A 237 37.26 -21.22 -19.12
CA VAL A 237 37.16 -20.08 -18.18
C VAL A 237 35.80 -19.42 -18.28
N ILE A 238 35.28 -19.26 -19.50
CA ILE A 238 33.94 -18.71 -19.74
C ILE A 238 32.87 -19.64 -19.16
N GLU A 239 32.97 -20.96 -19.33
CA GLU A 239 32.03 -21.93 -18.74
C GLU A 239 32.09 -21.94 -17.21
N HIS A 240 33.27 -21.83 -16.61
CA HIS A 240 33.44 -21.71 -15.16
C HIS A 240 32.85 -20.40 -14.63
N ASP A 241 33.13 -19.27 -15.29
CA ASP A 241 32.58 -17.96 -14.92
C ASP A 241 31.05 -17.92 -15.09
N TYR A 242 30.50 -18.60 -16.11
CA TYR A 242 29.05 -18.77 -16.26
C TYR A 242 28.45 -19.69 -15.21
N ALA A 243 29.13 -20.78 -14.82
CA ALA A 243 28.68 -21.65 -13.75
C ALA A 243 28.68 -20.94 -12.39
N ASP A 244 29.72 -20.16 -12.10
CA ASP A 244 29.81 -19.33 -10.90
C ASP A 244 28.79 -18.19 -10.91
N LEU A 245 28.58 -17.54 -12.05
CA LEU A 245 27.53 -16.53 -12.21
C LEU A 245 26.15 -17.14 -12.00
N THR A 246 25.90 -18.34 -12.54
CA THR A 246 24.62 -19.04 -12.40
C THR A 246 24.41 -19.50 -10.95
N SER A 247 25.46 -19.98 -10.28
CA SER A 247 25.42 -20.34 -8.85
C SER A 247 25.16 -19.11 -7.98
N ASN A 248 25.84 -17.99 -8.25
CA ASN A 248 25.63 -16.72 -7.55
C ASN A 248 24.22 -16.17 -7.81
N MET A 249 23.72 -16.23 -9.05
CA MET A 249 22.34 -15.86 -9.37
C MET A 249 21.34 -16.76 -8.67
N MET A 250 21.59 -18.07 -8.60
CA MET A 250 20.73 -19.01 -7.89
C MET A 250 20.70 -18.72 -6.38
N ASN A 251 21.85 -18.41 -5.77
CA ASN A 251 21.93 -18.00 -4.36
C ASN A 251 21.18 -16.69 -4.10
N ILE A 252 21.27 -15.72 -5.03
CA ILE A 252 20.52 -14.46 -4.95
C ILE A 252 19.02 -14.73 -5.07
N VAL A 253 18.61 -15.54 -6.04
CA VAL A 253 17.20 -15.92 -6.28
C VAL A 253 16.63 -16.66 -5.06
N GLU A 254 17.37 -17.59 -4.47
CA GLU A 254 16.97 -18.28 -3.25
C GLU A 254 16.90 -17.32 -2.04
N SER A 255 17.84 -16.39 -1.92
CA SER A 255 17.81 -15.36 -0.87
C SER A 255 16.59 -14.44 -1.02
N LEU A 256 16.28 -14.01 -2.25
CA LEU A 256 15.12 -13.18 -2.55
C LEU A 256 13.82 -13.93 -2.30
N ALA A 257 13.75 -15.22 -2.65
CA ALA A 257 12.58 -16.05 -2.37
C ALA A 257 12.34 -16.19 -0.86
N LYS A 258 13.40 -16.42 -0.07
CA LYS A 258 13.33 -16.46 1.40
C LYS A 258 12.89 -15.13 1.99
N GLU A 259 13.42 -14.02 1.49
CA GLU A 259 13.07 -12.67 1.98
C GLU A 259 11.63 -12.30 1.65
N ASN A 260 11.18 -12.58 0.42
CA ASN A 260 9.79 -12.37 0.01
C ASN A 260 8.84 -13.22 0.85
N TYR A 261 9.15 -14.48 1.11
CA TYR A 261 8.35 -15.34 1.98
C TYR A 261 8.23 -14.79 3.40
N LYS A 262 9.35 -14.31 3.99
CA LYS A 262 9.33 -13.64 5.31
C LYS A 262 8.45 -12.40 5.30
N PHE A 263 8.54 -11.61 4.24
CA PHE A 263 7.74 -10.40 4.08
C PHE A 263 6.24 -10.72 4.00
N THR A 264 5.87 -11.71 3.18
CA THR A 264 4.50 -12.21 3.07
C THR A 264 3.95 -12.65 4.43
N GLN A 265 4.70 -13.47 5.17
CA GLN A 265 4.30 -13.94 6.50
C GLN A 265 4.16 -12.80 7.52
N PHE A 266 5.04 -11.80 7.42
CA PHE A 266 4.95 -10.59 8.24
C PHE A 266 3.68 -9.78 7.95
N ILE A 267 3.35 -9.58 6.68
CA ILE A 267 2.13 -8.86 6.28
C ILE A 267 0.88 -9.63 6.72
N GLN A 268 0.85 -10.96 6.57
CA GLN A 268 -0.25 -11.79 7.06
C GLN A 268 -0.42 -11.67 8.59
N SER A 269 0.66 -11.80 9.35
CA SER A 269 0.63 -11.67 10.81
C SER A 269 0.20 -10.26 11.27
N THR A 270 0.57 -9.22 10.50
CA THR A 270 0.16 -7.83 10.75
C THR A 270 -1.32 -7.62 10.44
N ASN A 271 -1.82 -8.22 9.35
CA ASN A 271 -3.23 -8.15 9.01
C ASN A 271 -4.11 -8.88 10.04
N ASP A 272 -3.66 -10.03 10.53
CA ASP A 272 -4.32 -10.77 11.61
C ASP A 272 -4.36 -9.95 12.90
N TYR A 273 -3.29 -9.20 13.20
CA TYR A 273 -3.26 -8.26 14.31
C TYR A 273 -4.32 -7.16 14.14
N PHE A 274 -4.37 -6.52 12.98
CA PHE A 274 -5.35 -5.45 12.72
C PHE A 274 -6.80 -5.95 12.75
N SER A 275 -7.07 -7.14 12.21
CA SER A 275 -8.41 -7.74 12.27
C SER A 275 -8.85 -8.02 13.71
N ARG A 276 -7.96 -8.57 14.55
CA ARG A 276 -8.24 -8.79 15.99
C ARG A 276 -8.44 -7.47 16.73
N LEU A 277 -7.64 -6.45 16.43
CA LEU A 277 -7.81 -5.12 17.00
C LEU A 277 -9.16 -4.52 16.60
N ASN A 278 -9.57 -4.66 15.34
CA ASN A 278 -10.88 -4.22 14.87
C ASN A 278 -12.03 -4.96 15.56
N GLN A 279 -11.94 -6.27 15.75
CA GLN A 279 -12.97 -7.04 16.45
C GLN A 279 -13.20 -6.53 17.88
N VAL A 280 -12.12 -6.12 18.57
CA VAL A 280 -12.21 -5.52 19.90
C VAL A 280 -12.84 -4.12 19.86
N LEU A 281 -12.57 -3.34 18.82
CA LEU A 281 -13.03 -1.95 18.69
C LEU A 281 -14.43 -1.80 18.06
N VAL A 282 -15.03 -2.86 17.52
CA VAL A 282 -16.37 -2.84 16.91
C VAL A 282 -17.48 -3.14 17.93
N ASP A 283 -17.19 -3.89 18.98
CA ASP A 283 -18.18 -4.28 19.99
C ASP A 283 -18.30 -3.20 21.08
N ASP A 284 -19.46 -2.53 21.13
CA ASP A 284 -19.79 -1.48 22.10
C ASP A 284 -19.57 -1.93 23.56
N THR A 285 -19.74 -3.22 23.86
CA THR A 285 -19.51 -3.77 25.20
C THR A 285 -18.03 -3.87 25.55
N ASN A 286 -17.17 -4.11 24.56
CA ASN A 286 -15.72 -4.10 24.73
C ASN A 286 -15.18 -2.67 24.74
N ILE A 287 -15.80 -1.74 24.02
CA ILE A 287 -15.47 -0.31 24.06
C ILE A 287 -15.64 0.26 25.48
N GLU A 288 -16.75 -0.03 26.15
CA GLU A 288 -16.95 0.41 27.54
C GLU A 288 -15.87 -0.13 28.47
N ARG A 289 -15.46 -1.40 28.28
CA ARG A 289 -14.40 -2.04 29.08
C ARG A 289 -13.00 -1.52 28.76
N VAL A 290 -12.73 -1.16 27.51
CA VAL A 290 -11.49 -0.50 27.08
C VAL A 290 -11.38 0.88 27.72
N ILE A 291 -12.49 1.60 27.89
CA ILE A 291 -12.50 2.89 28.58
C ILE A 291 -12.37 2.69 30.11
N SER A 292 -12.94 1.62 30.67
CA SER A 292 -12.95 1.36 32.12
C SER A 292 -11.76 0.54 32.63
N THR A 293 -10.54 1.10 32.66
CA THR A 293 -9.33 0.55 33.33
C THR A 293 -8.89 -0.91 33.00
N GLU A 294 -9.65 -1.67 32.21
CA GLU A 294 -9.39 -3.04 31.76
C GLU A 294 -8.80 -3.09 30.34
N ALA A 295 -8.46 -1.92 29.77
CA ALA A 295 -7.90 -1.79 28.41
C ALA A 295 -6.77 -2.76 28.11
N GLN A 296 -5.90 -2.99 29.10
CA GLN A 296 -4.73 -3.88 28.99
C GLN A 296 -5.07 -5.37 28.87
N ALA A 297 -6.29 -5.78 29.23
CA ALA A 297 -6.73 -7.17 29.15
C ALA A 297 -7.48 -7.51 27.85
N ILE A 298 -7.90 -6.48 27.10
CA ILE A 298 -8.80 -6.64 25.94
C ILE A 298 -8.09 -6.26 24.64
N ILE A 299 -7.23 -5.24 24.65
CA ILE A 299 -6.45 -4.86 23.47
C ILE A 299 -5.33 -5.90 23.29
N PRO A 300 -5.26 -6.59 22.13
CA PRO A 300 -4.22 -7.57 21.89
C PRO A 300 -2.85 -6.89 21.83
N TYR A 301 -1.84 -7.48 22.47
CA TYR A 301 -0.47 -7.02 22.33
C TYR A 301 0.12 -7.48 21.00
N PRO A 302 0.83 -6.60 20.26
CA PRO A 302 1.47 -6.97 19.00
C PRO A 302 2.38 -8.21 19.12
N ASP A 303 3.11 -8.34 20.23
CA ASP A 303 4.07 -9.43 20.46
C ASP A 303 3.41 -10.81 20.64
N GLU A 304 2.11 -10.86 20.99
CA GLU A 304 1.37 -12.12 21.12
C GLU A 304 0.97 -12.71 19.76
N ILE A 305 0.86 -11.86 18.74
CA ILE A 305 0.36 -12.21 17.40
C ILE A 305 1.50 -12.19 16.37
N ILE A 306 2.34 -11.15 16.39
CA ILE A 306 3.46 -10.97 15.48
C ILE A 306 4.71 -11.60 16.11
N ASN A 307 4.93 -12.87 15.78
CA ASN A 307 6.11 -13.58 16.26
C ASN A 307 7.27 -13.50 15.23
N ILE A 308 8.14 -12.52 15.42
CA ILE A 308 9.28 -12.26 14.53
C ILE A 308 10.25 -13.45 14.46
N THR A 309 10.41 -14.21 15.54
CA THR A 309 11.32 -15.37 15.55
C THR A 309 10.78 -16.51 14.69
N LYS A 310 9.47 -16.76 14.73
CA LYS A 310 8.79 -17.71 13.83
C LYS A 310 8.82 -17.26 12.36
N ILE A 311 8.66 -15.96 12.11
CA ILE A 311 8.73 -15.41 10.74
C ILE A 311 10.16 -15.52 10.18
N THR A 312 11.18 -15.35 11.03
CA THR A 312 12.59 -15.34 10.59
C THR A 312 13.16 -16.76 10.40
N ASP A 313 12.63 -17.76 11.11
CA ASP A 313 13.05 -19.16 11.00
C ASP A 313 12.43 -19.87 9.80
N VAL A 314 13.06 -19.67 8.63
CA VAL A 314 12.67 -20.29 7.35
C VAL A 314 13.52 -21.54 7.07
N SER A 315 14.30 -22.01 8.05
CA SER A 315 15.30 -23.09 7.87
C SER A 315 14.69 -24.48 7.61
N SER A 316 13.43 -24.68 8.01
CA SER A 316 12.69 -25.95 7.90
C SER A 316 11.68 -25.99 6.76
N ILE A 317 11.52 -24.89 6.01
CA ILE A 317 10.45 -24.73 5.02
C ILE A 317 10.98 -25.07 3.63
N SER A 318 10.29 -25.94 2.92
CA SER A 318 10.66 -26.35 1.56
C SER A 318 10.72 -25.16 0.61
N ILE A 319 11.72 -25.13 -0.29
CA ILE A 319 11.87 -24.09 -1.32
C ILE A 319 10.58 -23.96 -2.16
N ASN A 320 9.88 -25.07 -2.41
CA ASN A 320 8.64 -25.04 -3.18
C ASN A 320 7.50 -24.31 -2.44
N ASP A 321 7.44 -24.44 -1.11
CA ASP A 321 6.47 -23.71 -0.29
C ASP A 321 6.83 -22.22 -0.18
N GLN A 322 8.13 -21.88 -0.23
CA GLN A 322 8.57 -20.49 -0.30
C GLN A 322 8.15 -19.82 -1.61
N TYR A 323 8.15 -20.54 -2.75
CA TYR A 323 7.68 -20.01 -4.03
C TYR A 323 6.15 -19.95 -4.13
N ASN A 324 5.45 -20.99 -3.67
CA ASN A 324 4.00 -21.08 -3.81
C ASN A 324 3.24 -20.14 -2.86
N ASN A 325 3.80 -19.84 -1.69
CA ASN A 325 3.18 -18.95 -0.71
C ASN A 325 3.56 -17.48 -0.90
N VAL A 326 4.38 -17.11 -1.89
CA VAL A 326 4.61 -15.71 -2.23
C VAL A 326 3.40 -15.21 -3.02
N GLU A 327 2.40 -14.69 -2.32
CA GLU A 327 1.34 -13.93 -2.97
C GLU A 327 1.86 -12.56 -3.40
N ALA A 328 1.24 -12.00 -4.44
CA ALA A 328 1.52 -10.63 -4.83
C ALA A 328 1.23 -9.69 -3.65
N VAL A 329 2.26 -8.95 -3.23
CA VAL A 329 2.18 -7.96 -2.14
C VAL A 329 1.00 -7.01 -2.31
N GLU A 330 0.66 -6.65 -3.55
CA GLU A 330 -0.51 -5.83 -3.90
C GLU A 330 -1.84 -6.44 -3.46
N GLY A 331 -1.98 -7.77 -3.52
CA GLY A 331 -3.17 -8.49 -3.07
C GLY A 331 -3.34 -8.51 -1.55
N MET A 332 -2.23 -8.44 -0.80
CA MET A 332 -2.23 -8.46 0.67
C MET A 332 -2.32 -7.07 1.30
N ILE A 333 -1.78 -6.04 0.64
CA ILE A 333 -1.83 -4.66 1.15
C ILE A 333 -3.25 -4.13 1.20
N LYS A 334 -4.09 -4.47 0.23
CA LYS A 334 -5.46 -3.96 0.15
C LYS A 334 -6.32 -4.32 1.38
N PRO A 335 -6.46 -5.59 1.81
CA PRO A 335 -7.19 -5.92 3.02
C PRO A 335 -6.55 -5.29 4.26
N MET A 336 -5.22 -5.23 4.35
CA MET A 336 -4.53 -4.57 5.46
C MET A 336 -4.89 -3.07 5.56
N MET A 337 -4.98 -2.38 4.43
CA MET A 337 -5.38 -0.97 4.38
C MET A 337 -6.85 -0.79 4.77
N GLU A 338 -7.73 -1.67 4.31
CA GLU A 338 -9.16 -1.68 4.71
C GLU A 338 -9.30 -1.85 6.22
N GLU A 339 -8.56 -2.79 6.83
CA GLU A 339 -8.53 -2.96 8.28
C GLU A 339 -7.97 -1.72 9.00
N LEU A 340 -6.92 -1.08 8.48
CA LEU A 340 -6.38 0.17 9.03
C LEU A 340 -7.37 1.33 8.98
N TYR A 341 -8.13 1.47 7.89
CA TYR A 341 -9.18 2.47 7.77
C TYR A 341 -10.29 2.21 8.79
N ASN A 342 -10.69 0.95 8.98
CA ASN A 342 -11.68 0.57 9.98
C ASN A 342 -11.18 0.86 11.40
N ILE A 343 -9.90 0.59 11.70
CA ILE A 343 -9.29 0.93 13.00
C ILE A 343 -9.36 2.44 13.22
N TYR A 344 -8.99 3.23 12.20
CA TYR A 344 -9.03 4.69 12.30
C TYR A 344 -10.45 5.22 12.56
N ASP A 345 -11.44 4.70 11.85
CA ASP A 345 -12.85 5.07 12.04
C ASP A 345 -13.35 4.66 13.45
N ASN A 346 -13.02 3.45 13.90
CA ASN A 346 -13.40 2.96 15.22
C ASN A 346 -12.71 3.74 16.36
N ILE A 347 -11.43 4.09 16.21
CA ILE A 347 -10.72 4.95 17.17
C ILE A 347 -11.29 6.37 17.15
N SER A 348 -11.69 6.88 15.98
CA SER A 348 -12.32 8.21 15.86
C SER A 348 -13.67 8.23 16.59
N LYS A 349 -14.49 7.20 16.40
CA LYS A 349 -15.73 6.98 17.16
C LYS A 349 -15.48 6.87 18.66
N LEU A 350 -14.49 6.09 19.06
CA LEU A 350 -14.08 5.96 20.47
C LEU A 350 -13.69 7.32 21.07
N TYR A 351 -12.91 8.12 20.33
CA TYR A 351 -12.51 9.46 20.75
C TYR A 351 -13.71 10.41 20.87
N GLU A 352 -14.65 10.36 19.94
CA GLU A 352 -15.90 11.12 20.03
C GLU A 352 -16.74 10.69 21.23
N MET A 353 -16.89 9.39 21.50
CA MET A 353 -17.59 8.86 22.67
C MET A 353 -16.97 9.31 23.99
N ILE A 354 -15.62 9.32 24.07
CA ILE A 354 -14.88 9.82 25.23
C ILE A 354 -15.06 11.34 25.39
N LYS A 355 -14.95 12.09 24.28
CA LYS A 355 -15.06 13.56 24.26
C LYS A 355 -16.46 14.04 24.66
N ASP A 356 -17.50 13.36 24.23
CA ASP A 356 -18.89 13.71 24.53
C ASP A 356 -19.32 13.26 25.94
N GLY A 357 -18.44 12.58 26.68
CA GLY A 357 -18.71 12.09 28.04
C GLY A 357 -19.90 11.12 28.10
N ASN A 358 -20.25 10.50 26.96
CA ASN A 358 -21.51 9.80 26.76
C ASN A 358 -21.32 8.29 26.98
N ILE A 359 -20.58 7.94 28.02
CA ILE A 359 -20.41 6.57 28.52
C ILE A 359 -21.75 6.20 29.20
N GLY A 360 -22.70 5.68 28.41
CA GLY A 360 -24.07 5.35 28.84
C GLY A 360 -25.21 5.85 27.93
N SER A 361 -24.94 6.18 26.66
CA SER A 361 -25.89 6.88 25.78
C SER A 361 -27.16 6.10 25.35
N ASN A 362 -27.27 4.79 25.65
CA ASN A 362 -28.52 4.07 25.43
C ASN A 362 -29.66 4.53 26.34
N ASN A 363 -29.37 5.20 27.47
CA ASN A 363 -30.41 5.69 28.36
C ASN A 363 -30.89 7.11 28.04
N LYS A 364 -30.10 7.97 27.39
CA LYS A 364 -30.49 9.38 27.22
C LYS A 364 -31.59 9.57 26.17
N ALA A 365 -31.51 8.85 25.06
CA ALA A 365 -32.56 8.83 24.04
C ALA A 365 -33.87 8.22 24.58
N ALA A 366 -33.76 7.10 25.31
CA ALA A 366 -34.90 6.47 25.97
C ALA A 366 -35.52 7.37 27.06
N ILE A 367 -34.70 8.06 27.86
CA ILE A 367 -35.17 9.02 28.87
C ILE A 367 -35.86 10.20 28.22
N THR A 368 -35.31 10.81 27.16
CA THR A 368 -35.99 11.90 26.44
C THR A 368 -37.30 11.44 25.79
N GLN A 369 -37.36 10.20 25.31
CA GLN A 369 -38.59 9.61 24.79
C GLN A 369 -39.61 9.39 25.92
N TYR A 370 -39.19 8.86 27.08
CA TYR A 370 -40.06 8.69 28.25
C TYR A 370 -40.52 10.02 28.86
N GLU A 371 -39.69 11.06 28.86
CA GLU A 371 -40.06 12.41 29.29
C GLU A 371 -41.13 13.00 28.36
N LYS A 372 -40.96 12.83 27.04
CA LYS A 372 -41.94 13.28 26.04
C LYS A 372 -43.24 12.50 26.13
N ASP A 373 -43.18 11.18 26.33
CA ASP A 373 -44.37 10.34 26.49
C ASP A 373 -45.10 10.65 27.81
N LEU A 374 -44.37 10.97 28.89
CA LEU A 374 -44.95 11.49 30.15
C LEU A 374 -45.62 12.86 29.94
N GLU A 375 -45.01 13.76 29.18
CA GLU A 375 -45.60 15.06 28.87
C GLU A 375 -46.91 14.91 28.07
N ILE A 376 -46.92 14.05 27.05
CA ILE A 376 -48.12 13.75 26.25
C ILE A 376 -49.20 13.09 27.13
N MET A 377 -48.83 12.12 27.96
CA MET A 377 -49.77 11.43 28.83
C MET A 377 -50.38 12.36 29.88
N THR A 378 -49.59 13.25 30.47
CA THR A 378 -50.07 14.25 31.44
C THR A 378 -50.95 15.32 30.79
N ALA A 379 -50.65 15.74 29.55
CA ALA A 379 -51.51 16.63 28.78
C ALA A 379 -52.86 15.96 28.46
N ASN A 380 -52.85 14.73 27.97
CA ASN A 380 -54.05 13.95 27.69
C ASN A 380 -54.89 13.72 28.95
N TRP A 381 -54.25 13.46 30.10
CA TRP A 381 -54.96 13.33 31.37
C TRP A 381 -55.58 14.64 31.83
N LYS A 382 -54.90 15.77 31.67
CA LYS A 382 -55.48 17.10 31.96
C LYS A 382 -56.68 17.41 31.07
N ASP A 383 -56.61 17.10 29.77
CA ASP A 383 -57.71 17.30 28.84
C ASP A 383 -58.89 16.36 29.11
N ALA A 384 -58.61 15.10 29.45
CA ALA A 384 -59.64 14.15 29.88
C ALA A 384 -60.34 14.62 31.17
N LEU A 385 -59.58 15.14 32.13
CA LEU A 385 -60.11 15.65 33.40
C LEU A 385 -60.95 16.92 33.18
N LYS A 386 -60.49 17.85 32.34
CA LYS A 386 -61.25 19.03 31.93
C LYS A 386 -62.52 18.67 31.19
N THR A 387 -62.46 17.67 30.32
CA THR A 387 -63.63 17.18 29.60
C THR A 387 -64.63 16.56 30.58
N ALA A 388 -64.19 15.69 31.50
CA ALA A 388 -65.04 15.13 32.54
C ALA A 388 -65.68 16.20 33.43
N GLU A 389 -64.94 17.27 33.75
CA GLU A 389 -65.44 18.40 34.52
C GLU A 389 -66.48 19.21 33.73
N ASN A 390 -66.27 19.41 32.43
CA ASN A 390 -67.25 20.02 31.54
C ASN A 390 -68.54 19.18 31.43
N TRP A 391 -68.42 17.85 31.31
CA TRP A 391 -69.58 16.95 31.32
C TRP A 391 -70.34 17.01 32.65
N LYS A 392 -69.62 17.06 33.77
CA LYS A 392 -70.22 17.22 35.10
C LYS A 392 -70.97 18.55 35.21
N ASN A 393 -70.37 19.64 34.74
CA ASN A 393 -70.99 20.97 34.74
C ASN A 393 -72.23 21.01 33.84
N LEU A 394 -72.17 20.42 32.65
CA LEU A 394 -73.30 20.29 31.74
C LEU A 394 -74.43 19.47 32.37
N HIS A 395 -74.09 18.34 33.01
CA HIS A 395 -75.06 17.51 33.72
C HIS A 395 -75.72 18.25 34.89
N LEU A 396 -74.93 19.02 35.67
CA LEU A 396 -75.46 19.88 36.74
C LEU A 396 -76.35 21.01 36.20
N GLN A 397 -76.05 21.54 35.02
CA GLN A 397 -76.87 22.55 34.36
C GLN A 397 -78.20 21.95 33.87
N HIS A 398 -78.17 20.79 33.20
CA HIS A 398 -79.39 20.06 32.85
C HIS A 398 -80.25 19.69 34.06
N LEU A 399 -79.64 19.37 35.21
CA LEU A 399 -80.38 19.12 36.46
C LEU A 399 -81.01 20.38 37.06
N LYS A 400 -80.44 21.56 36.82
CA LYS A 400 -81.03 22.85 37.23
C LYS A 400 -82.17 23.24 36.30
N ASP A 401 -81.98 23.10 34.99
CA ASP A 401 -82.97 23.45 33.98
C ASP A 401 -84.23 22.56 34.05
N ASN A 402 -84.09 21.30 34.49
CA ASN A 402 -85.22 20.39 34.74
C ASN A 402 -85.94 20.60 36.09
N LYS A 403 -85.49 21.55 36.93
CA LYS A 403 -86.11 21.88 38.24
C LYS A 403 -86.80 23.25 38.27
N THR A 404 -86.77 23.99 37.16
CA THR A 404 -87.61 25.15 36.85
C THR A 404 -88.70 24.76 35.89
#